data_AF-A0A942W0W8-F1
#
_entry.id   AF-A0A942W0W8-F1
#
_cell.length_a   1.000
_cell.length_b   1.000
_cell.length_c   1.000
_cell.angle_alpha   90.00
_cell.angle_beta   90.00
_cell.angle_gamma   90.00
#
_symmetry.space_group_name_H-M   'P 1'
#
loop_
_entity.id
_entity.type
_entity.pdbx_description
1 polymer ?
#
loop_
_entity_poly.entity_id
_entity_poly.type
_entity_poly.pdbx_seq_one_letter_code
_entity_poly.pdbx_strand_id
1 'polypeptide(L)'
;MQGSRGRGEASETSDIDAAVIFDRLCPDDLRRYDRAVSALPHRALLCGFVAGRAELERWDDADLFQFWFDTTPVYGSLDFLRPRITEAAAQRAVRMGACNLYHACAHNMLHEKSPEVLGALLKSAVFTVQAKHCCAHGAYIRQHRALCRAVSGADREIVEAALAAKAGTALDFEKTSDLLFTWAGELIRQPPCRGPIGTSAPRGE
;
A
#
# COMPACT_ATOMS: atom_id res chain seq x y z
N MET A 1 11.12 4.95 -5.65
CA MET A 1 10.74 3.58 -6.04
C MET A 1 9.79 3.01 -5.02
N GLN A 2 8.68 2.44 -5.48
CA GLN A 2 7.63 1.81 -4.68
C GLN A 2 7.50 0.33 -5.06
N GLY A 3 6.48 -0.33 -4.52
CA GLY A 3 6.05 -1.62 -5.01
C GLY A 3 7.03 -2.76 -4.72
N SER A 4 6.81 -3.89 -5.39
CA SER A 4 7.59 -5.11 -5.11
C SER A 4 9.08 -4.93 -5.34
N ARG A 5 9.48 -4.14 -6.36
CA ARG A 5 10.90 -3.80 -6.59
C ARG A 5 11.47 -2.94 -5.48
N GLY A 6 10.75 -1.90 -5.04
CA GLY A 6 11.17 -1.06 -3.92
C GLY A 6 11.25 -1.78 -2.57
N ARG A 7 10.63 -2.96 -2.45
CA ARG A 7 10.67 -3.82 -1.26
C ARG A 7 11.65 -5.00 -1.35
N GLY A 8 12.23 -5.27 -2.51
CA GLY A 8 13.04 -6.47 -2.75
C GLY A 8 12.23 -7.77 -2.88
N GLU A 9 10.97 -7.68 -3.31
CA GLU A 9 10.01 -8.81 -3.44
C GLU A 9 9.51 -8.99 -4.89
N ALA A 10 10.27 -8.48 -5.86
CA ALA A 10 9.92 -8.52 -7.27
C ALA A 10 10.23 -9.88 -7.91
N SER A 11 9.36 -10.27 -8.84
CA SER A 11 9.61 -11.28 -9.88
C SER A 11 10.10 -10.62 -11.16
N GLU A 12 10.50 -11.42 -12.15
CA GLU A 12 10.88 -10.92 -13.49
C GLU A 12 9.74 -10.14 -14.18
N THR A 13 8.49 -10.53 -13.90
CA THR A 13 7.27 -9.91 -14.43
C THR A 13 6.77 -8.72 -13.60
N SER A 14 7.46 -8.34 -12.52
CA SER A 14 7.01 -7.24 -11.67
C SER A 14 7.19 -5.88 -12.34
N ASP A 15 6.19 -5.03 -12.16
CA ASP A 15 6.21 -3.63 -12.56
C ASP A 15 7.36 -2.86 -11.90
N ILE A 16 7.70 -1.73 -12.51
CA ILE A 16 8.68 -0.75 -12.05
C ILE A 16 7.91 0.45 -11.52
N ASP A 17 7.52 0.39 -10.24
CA ASP A 17 6.74 1.43 -9.57
C ASP A 17 7.58 2.68 -9.27
N ALA A 18 7.66 3.60 -10.24
CA ALA A 18 8.38 4.86 -10.11
C ALA A 18 7.44 5.98 -9.61
N ALA A 19 7.83 6.65 -8.52
CA ALA A 19 7.16 7.85 -8.02
C ALA A 19 7.99 9.08 -8.37
N VAL A 20 7.45 10.00 -9.16
CA VAL A 20 8.12 11.22 -9.62
C VAL A 20 7.36 12.45 -9.12
N ILE A 21 8.03 13.27 -8.32
CA ILE A 21 7.45 14.46 -7.71
C ILE A 21 8.10 15.69 -8.35
N PHE A 22 7.28 16.52 -9.00
CA PHE A 22 7.68 17.77 -9.63
C PHE A 22 7.47 18.93 -8.66
N ASP A 23 8.27 20.00 -8.73
CA ASP A 23 8.01 21.22 -7.96
C ASP A 23 6.62 21.81 -8.28
N ARG A 24 6.27 21.79 -9.57
CA ARG A 24 4.93 22.08 -10.10
C ARG A 24 4.65 21.12 -11.25
N LEU A 25 3.43 20.63 -11.33
CA LEU A 25 3.01 19.70 -12.36
C LEU A 25 1.85 20.28 -13.15
N CYS A 26 1.99 20.42 -14.46
CA CYS A 26 0.89 20.77 -15.35
C CYS A 26 0.66 19.70 -16.45
N PRO A 27 -0.45 19.76 -17.20
CA PRO A 27 -0.73 18.80 -18.27
C PRO A 27 0.34 18.74 -19.38
N ASP A 28 1.04 19.84 -19.63
CA ASP A 28 2.15 19.88 -20.60
C ASP A 28 3.35 19.05 -20.11
N ASP A 29 3.63 19.07 -18.81
CA ASP A 29 4.69 18.27 -18.20
C ASP A 29 4.35 16.79 -18.28
N LEU A 30 3.07 16.41 -18.10
CA LEU A 30 2.62 15.02 -18.28
C LEU A 30 2.86 14.53 -19.72
N ARG A 31 2.56 15.35 -20.73
CA ARG A 31 2.85 15.03 -22.14
C ARG A 31 4.35 14.93 -22.43
N ARG A 32 5.19 15.70 -21.74
CA ARG A 32 6.66 15.62 -21.86
C ARG A 32 7.20 14.38 -21.17
N TYR A 33 6.71 14.10 -19.97
CA TYR A 33 7.03 12.90 -19.21
C TYR A 33 6.67 11.63 -20.00
N ASP A 34 5.45 11.56 -20.56
CA ASP A 34 5.02 10.42 -21.38
C ASP A 34 5.93 10.19 -22.60
N ARG A 35 6.29 11.25 -23.33
CA ARG A 35 7.26 11.16 -24.45
C ARG A 35 8.63 10.67 -23.99
N ALA A 36 9.12 11.16 -22.85
CA ALA A 36 10.41 10.76 -22.32
C ALA A 36 10.45 9.29 -21.92
N VAL A 37 9.40 8.81 -21.24
CA VAL A 37 9.36 7.41 -20.78
C VAL A 37 9.01 6.44 -21.90
N SER A 38 8.29 6.88 -22.94
CA SER A 38 7.90 6.02 -24.08
C SER A 38 9.09 5.44 -24.86
N ALA A 39 10.25 6.10 -24.82
CA ALA A 39 11.47 5.62 -25.45
C ALA A 39 12.29 4.65 -24.57
N LEU A 40 11.90 4.44 -23.30
CA LEU A 40 12.65 3.59 -22.38
C LEU A 40 12.50 2.11 -22.74
N PRO A 41 13.59 1.33 -22.62
CA PRO A 41 13.47 -0.12 -22.64
C PRO A 41 12.55 -0.56 -21.48
N HIS A 42 11.69 -1.54 -21.74
CA HIS A 42 10.70 -2.03 -20.76
C HIS A 42 9.63 -1.01 -20.32
N ARG A 43 9.29 -0.02 -21.16
CA ARG A 43 8.16 0.91 -20.93
C ARG A 43 6.86 0.22 -20.47
N ALA A 44 6.60 -1.00 -20.95
CA ALA A 44 5.43 -1.79 -20.57
C ALA A 44 5.39 -2.17 -19.08
N LEU A 45 6.55 -2.26 -18.42
CA LEU A 45 6.65 -2.51 -16.98
C LEU A 45 6.56 -1.24 -16.14
N LEU A 46 6.66 -0.05 -16.75
CA LEU A 46 6.58 1.21 -16.01
C LEU A 46 5.14 1.45 -15.57
N CYS A 47 4.90 1.20 -14.29
CA CYS A 47 3.73 1.62 -13.55
C CYS A 47 4.19 2.69 -12.55
N GLY A 48 3.40 3.68 -12.21
CA GLY A 48 3.98 4.71 -11.35
C GLY A 48 3.06 5.85 -11.03
N PHE A 49 3.58 6.69 -10.16
CA PHE A 49 2.90 7.84 -9.62
C PHE A 49 3.62 9.12 -10.05
N VAL A 50 2.85 10.13 -10.45
CA VAL A 50 3.36 11.47 -10.75
C VAL A 50 2.51 12.49 -10.00
N ALA A 51 3.18 13.45 -9.35
CA ALA A 51 2.48 14.56 -8.69
C ALA A 51 3.31 15.84 -8.66
N GLY A 52 2.61 16.97 -8.53
CA GLY A 52 3.23 18.19 -8.06
C GLY A 52 3.40 18.15 -6.53
N ARG A 53 4.44 18.80 -6.04
CA ARG A 53 4.79 18.79 -4.62
C ARG A 53 3.69 19.41 -3.77
N ALA A 54 3.12 20.53 -4.21
CA ALA A 54 2.09 21.25 -3.47
C ALA A 54 0.80 20.41 -3.31
N GLU A 55 0.43 19.63 -4.33
CA GLU A 55 -0.71 18.73 -4.29
C GLU A 55 -0.44 17.56 -3.34
N LEU A 56 0.75 16.94 -3.43
CA LEU A 56 1.14 15.83 -2.56
C LEU A 56 1.17 16.25 -1.09
N GLU A 57 1.72 17.41 -0.75
CA GLU A 57 1.76 17.92 0.65
C GLU A 57 0.35 18.12 1.27
N ARG A 58 -0.68 18.21 0.44
CA ARG A 58 -2.08 18.43 0.83
C ARG A 58 -2.92 17.16 0.76
N TRP A 59 -2.32 16.02 0.41
CA TRP A 59 -3.00 14.73 0.49
C TRP A 59 -3.44 14.39 1.91
N ASP A 60 -4.36 13.44 1.96
CA ASP A 60 -4.82 12.85 3.20
C ASP A 60 -3.66 12.19 3.96
N ASP A 61 -3.66 12.33 5.29
CA ASP A 61 -2.60 11.79 6.14
C ASP A 61 -2.49 10.27 6.05
N ALA A 62 -3.60 9.56 5.81
CA ALA A 62 -3.58 8.11 5.64
C ALA A 62 -2.83 7.68 4.37
N ASP A 63 -3.07 8.39 3.26
CA ASP A 63 -2.39 8.13 2.00
C ASP A 63 -0.92 8.53 2.08
N LEU A 64 -0.61 9.67 2.71
CA LEU A 64 0.76 10.10 2.96
C LEU A 64 1.54 9.11 3.83
N PHE A 65 0.89 8.54 4.85
CA PHE A 65 1.50 7.50 5.68
C PHE A 65 1.94 6.30 4.85
N GLN A 66 1.04 5.75 4.02
CA GLN A 66 1.39 4.62 3.16
C GLN A 66 2.43 5.01 2.11
N PHE A 67 2.28 6.17 1.48
CA PHE A 67 3.21 6.68 0.49
C PHE A 67 4.62 6.80 1.05
N TRP A 68 4.78 7.37 2.25
CA TRP A 68 6.08 7.50 2.91
C TRP A 68 6.76 6.16 3.14
N PHE A 69 6.04 5.18 3.69
CA PHE A 69 6.64 3.90 4.05
C PHE A 69 6.83 2.97 2.86
N ASP A 70 6.00 3.02 1.81
CA ASP A 70 6.22 2.19 0.62
C ASP A 70 7.28 2.77 -0.33
N THR A 71 7.64 4.05 -0.19
CA THR A 71 8.57 4.73 -1.11
C THR A 71 10.01 4.75 -0.60
N THR A 72 10.94 4.28 -1.43
CA THR A 72 12.39 4.49 -1.27
C THR A 72 12.85 5.59 -2.22
N PRO A 73 13.38 6.73 -1.72
CA PRO A 73 13.96 7.77 -2.56
C PRO A 73 15.19 7.23 -3.31
N VAL A 74 15.23 7.45 -4.62
CA VAL A 74 16.42 7.17 -5.47
C VAL A 74 17.12 8.48 -5.84
N TYR A 75 16.37 9.56 -5.96
CA TYR A 75 16.86 10.91 -6.20
C TYR A 75 16.04 11.90 -5.38
N GLY A 76 16.70 12.90 -4.79
CA GLY A 76 16.08 13.86 -3.87
C GLY A 76 15.71 13.23 -2.52
N SER A 77 14.77 13.85 -1.80
CA SER A 77 14.29 13.39 -0.49
C SER A 77 12.78 13.61 -0.34
N LEU A 78 12.14 12.73 0.44
CA LEU A 78 10.75 12.88 0.88
C LEU A 78 10.61 13.59 2.23
N ASP A 79 11.71 14.01 2.87
CA ASP A 79 11.72 14.52 4.25
C ASP A 79 10.72 15.65 4.54
N PHE A 80 10.29 16.38 3.52
CA PHE A 80 9.23 17.39 3.63
C PHE A 80 7.88 16.80 4.10
N LEU A 81 7.62 15.50 3.89
CA LEU A 81 6.44 14.79 4.37
C LEU A 81 6.59 14.31 5.82
N ARG A 82 7.81 14.22 6.36
CA ARG A 82 8.09 13.65 7.68
C ARG A 82 7.21 14.21 8.81
N PRO A 83 6.93 15.53 8.90
CA PRO A 83 6.10 16.07 9.98
C PRO A 83 4.65 15.54 9.98
N ARG A 84 4.17 14.99 8.86
CA ARG A 84 2.82 14.44 8.71
C ARG A 84 2.74 12.95 9.03
N ILE A 85 3.89 12.27 9.16
CA ILE A 85 3.95 10.83 9.45
C ILE A 85 3.83 10.63 10.97
N THR A 86 2.59 10.67 11.45
CA THR A 86 2.23 10.65 12.87
C THR A 86 1.45 9.40 13.27
N GLU A 87 1.29 9.17 14.56
CA GLU A 87 0.39 8.14 15.09
C GLU A 87 -1.05 8.29 14.58
N ALA A 88 -1.54 9.53 14.54
CA ALA A 88 -2.87 9.83 14.00
C ALA A 88 -2.99 9.47 12.52
N ALA A 89 -1.94 9.72 11.72
CA ALA A 89 -1.89 9.34 10.31
C ALA A 89 -1.96 7.82 10.12
N ALA A 90 -1.24 7.06 10.94
CA ALA A 90 -1.28 5.60 10.91
C ALA A 90 -2.65 5.04 11.32
N GLN A 91 -3.23 5.56 12.41
CA GLN A 91 -4.59 5.19 12.85
C GLN A 91 -5.62 5.50 11.76
N ARG A 92 -5.48 6.65 11.10
CA ARG A 92 -6.31 7.04 9.96
C ARG A 92 -6.13 6.08 8.79
N ALA A 93 -4.91 5.66 8.47
CA ALA A 93 -4.63 4.66 7.44
C ALA A 93 -5.29 3.31 7.74
N VAL A 94 -5.23 2.84 9.00
CA VAL A 94 -5.93 1.62 9.41
C VAL A 94 -7.45 1.77 9.23
N ARG A 95 -8.02 2.87 9.74
CA ARG A 95 -9.47 3.11 9.66
C ARG A 95 -9.96 3.21 8.22
N MET A 96 -9.28 4.00 7.40
CA MET A 96 -9.61 4.20 5.99
C MET A 96 -9.49 2.89 5.22
N GLY A 97 -8.38 2.14 5.40
CA GLY A 97 -8.18 0.85 4.80
C GLY A 97 -9.28 -0.15 5.15
N ALA A 98 -9.64 -0.25 6.44
CA ALA A 98 -10.71 -1.14 6.88
C ALA A 98 -12.08 -0.76 6.27
N CYS A 99 -12.44 0.52 6.25
CA CYS A 99 -13.69 0.99 5.63
C CYS A 99 -13.75 0.67 4.13
N ASN A 100 -12.67 0.96 3.39
CA ASN A 100 -12.59 0.72 1.96
C ASN A 100 -12.68 -0.78 1.64
N LEU A 101 -11.96 -1.62 2.41
CA LEU A 101 -11.97 -3.07 2.24
C LEU A 101 -13.32 -3.68 2.57
N TYR A 102 -13.96 -3.25 3.66
CA TYR A 102 -15.29 -3.72 4.03
C TYR A 102 -16.31 -3.42 2.93
N HIS A 103 -16.33 -2.19 2.43
CA HIS A 103 -17.25 -1.78 1.37
C HIS A 103 -16.99 -2.54 0.06
N ALA A 104 -15.74 -2.56 -0.41
CA ALA A 104 -15.39 -3.19 -1.68
C ALA A 104 -15.54 -4.72 -1.63
N CYS A 105 -15.25 -5.36 -0.50
CA CYS A 105 -15.49 -6.79 -0.32
C CYS A 105 -16.98 -7.12 -0.39
N ALA A 106 -17.83 -6.36 0.31
CA ALA A 106 -19.28 -6.55 0.24
C ALA A 106 -19.81 -6.39 -1.19
N HIS A 107 -19.33 -5.36 -1.91
CA HIS A 107 -19.69 -5.16 -3.31
C HIS A 107 -19.25 -6.33 -4.19
N ASN A 108 -18.03 -6.85 -4.02
CA ASN A 108 -17.53 -7.98 -4.78
C ASN A 108 -18.33 -9.27 -4.47
N MET A 109 -18.71 -9.50 -3.22
CA MET A 109 -19.53 -10.66 -2.84
C MET A 109 -20.92 -10.63 -3.48
N LEU A 110 -21.53 -9.44 -3.57
CA LEU A 110 -22.91 -9.28 -4.09
C LEU A 110 -22.98 -9.18 -5.60
N HIS A 111 -22.04 -8.47 -6.23
CA HIS A 111 -22.17 -8.01 -7.62
C HIS A 111 -21.11 -8.62 -8.54
N GLU A 112 -19.84 -8.24 -8.36
CA GLU A 112 -18.76 -8.59 -9.31
C GLU A 112 -18.39 -10.07 -9.28
N LYS A 113 -18.37 -10.68 -8.08
CA LYS A 113 -18.01 -12.09 -7.82
C LYS A 113 -16.68 -12.49 -8.46
N SER A 114 -15.71 -11.58 -8.44
CA SER A 114 -14.44 -11.73 -9.14
C SER A 114 -13.30 -12.14 -8.18
N PRO A 115 -12.64 -13.28 -8.42
CA PRO A 115 -11.40 -13.65 -7.72
C PRO A 115 -10.26 -12.66 -7.96
N GLU A 116 -10.23 -11.99 -9.10
CA GLU A 116 -9.21 -11.00 -9.45
C GLU A 116 -9.38 -9.74 -8.60
N VAL A 117 -10.62 -9.26 -8.45
CA VAL A 117 -10.97 -8.19 -7.51
C VAL A 117 -10.60 -8.60 -6.09
N LEU A 118 -10.93 -9.82 -5.67
CA LEU A 118 -10.58 -10.32 -4.34
C LEU A 118 -9.06 -10.34 -4.10
N GLY A 119 -8.27 -10.76 -5.09
CA GLY A 119 -6.80 -10.70 -5.04
C GLY A 119 -6.28 -9.26 -4.91
N ALA A 120 -6.89 -8.30 -5.62
CA ALA A 120 -6.55 -6.88 -5.48
C ALA A 120 -6.92 -6.34 -4.08
N LEU A 121 -8.05 -6.75 -3.52
CA LEU A 121 -8.45 -6.38 -2.16
C LEU A 121 -7.49 -6.97 -1.11
N LEU A 122 -7.06 -8.22 -1.26
CA LEU A 122 -6.04 -8.81 -0.39
C LEU A 122 -4.71 -8.05 -0.45
N LYS A 123 -4.28 -7.63 -1.64
CA LYS A 123 -3.09 -6.78 -1.79
C LYS A 123 -3.25 -5.47 -1.01
N SER A 124 -4.42 -4.83 -1.11
CA SER A 124 -4.75 -3.63 -0.32
C SER A 124 -4.83 -3.91 1.18
N ALA A 125 -5.32 -5.08 1.59
CA ALA A 125 -5.42 -5.48 2.99
C ALA A 125 -4.05 -5.62 3.66
N VAL A 126 -3.01 -6.06 2.94
CA VAL A 126 -1.64 -6.10 3.47
C VAL A 126 -1.17 -4.72 3.92
N PHE A 127 -1.45 -3.65 3.17
CA PHE A 127 -1.08 -2.28 3.58
C PHE A 127 -1.80 -1.83 4.85
N THR A 128 -3.07 -2.25 5.02
CA THR A 128 -3.82 -2.01 6.26
C THR A 128 -3.22 -2.79 7.44
N VAL A 129 -2.77 -4.04 7.24
CA VAL A 129 -2.06 -4.82 8.26
C VAL A 129 -0.72 -4.17 8.63
N GLN A 130 0.02 -3.62 7.66
CA GLN A 130 1.27 -2.90 7.93
C GLN A 130 1.04 -1.66 8.79
N ALA A 131 0.02 -0.86 8.46
CA ALA A 131 -0.36 0.30 9.28
C ALA A 131 -0.78 -0.13 10.69
N LYS A 132 -1.58 -1.20 10.81
CA LYS A 132 -2.02 -1.75 12.10
C LYS A 132 -0.83 -2.20 12.94
N HIS A 133 0.11 -2.93 12.35
CA HIS A 133 1.34 -3.34 13.01
C HIS A 133 2.16 -2.13 13.48
N CYS A 134 2.29 -1.10 12.63
CA CYS A 134 2.98 0.14 12.98
C CYS A 134 2.31 0.88 14.14
N CYS A 135 0.97 0.97 14.17
CA CYS A 135 0.24 1.55 15.31
C CYS A 135 0.47 0.79 16.62
N ALA A 136 0.55 -0.53 16.56
CA ALA A 136 0.68 -1.36 17.77
C ALA A 136 2.13 -1.44 18.30
N HIS A 137 3.12 -1.40 17.43
CA HIS A 137 4.52 -1.69 17.80
C HIS A 137 5.50 -0.57 17.46
N GLY A 138 5.04 0.51 16.83
CA GLY A 138 5.87 1.63 16.40
C GLY A 138 6.77 1.34 15.21
N ALA A 139 6.67 0.17 14.58
CA ALA A 139 7.55 -0.25 13.50
C ALA A 139 6.73 -0.62 12.26
N TYR A 140 7.06 -0.01 11.11
CA TYR A 140 6.47 -0.37 9.83
C TYR A 140 7.30 -1.47 9.16
N ILE A 141 6.68 -2.63 8.89
CA ILE A 141 7.34 -3.74 8.19
C ILE A 141 6.93 -3.73 6.72
N ARG A 142 7.82 -3.23 5.85
CA ARG A 142 7.55 -3.10 4.42
C ARG A 142 7.41 -4.44 3.72
N GLN A 143 8.29 -5.40 4.00
CA GLN A 143 8.28 -6.69 3.32
C GLN A 143 7.10 -7.55 3.78
N HIS A 144 6.28 -8.01 2.84
CA HIS A 144 5.08 -8.81 3.11
C HIS A 144 5.46 -10.13 3.77
N ARG A 145 6.56 -10.77 3.35
CA ARG A 145 7.02 -12.03 3.98
C ARG A 145 7.51 -11.82 5.42
N ALA A 146 8.14 -10.68 5.71
CA ALA A 146 8.56 -10.35 7.06
C ALA A 146 7.35 -10.00 7.95
N LEU A 147 6.39 -9.25 7.40
CA LEU A 147 5.14 -8.93 8.07
C LEU A 147 4.38 -10.20 8.45
N CYS A 148 4.25 -11.15 7.52
CA CYS A 148 3.60 -12.45 7.75
C CYS A 148 4.16 -13.22 8.96
N ARG A 149 5.47 -13.10 9.22
CA ARG A 149 6.13 -13.72 10.39
C ARG A 149 5.93 -12.94 11.68
N ALA A 150 5.67 -11.63 11.58
CA ALA A 150 5.52 -10.73 12.72
C ALA A 150 4.08 -10.62 13.24
N VAL A 151 3.07 -10.90 12.40
CA VAL A 151 1.65 -10.83 12.78
C VAL A 151 1.06 -12.22 13.06
N SER A 152 -0.11 -12.25 13.71
CA SER A 152 -0.81 -13.47 14.13
C SER A 152 -2.31 -13.39 13.91
N GLY A 153 -3.01 -14.53 14.01
CA GLY A 153 -4.47 -14.61 13.86
C GLY A 153 -4.93 -14.13 12.48
N ALA A 154 -6.08 -13.45 12.43
CA ALA A 154 -6.68 -12.98 11.17
C ALA A 154 -5.75 -12.07 10.35
N ASP A 155 -4.89 -11.25 10.98
CA ASP A 155 -3.92 -10.43 10.25
C ASP A 155 -2.93 -11.30 9.46
N ARG A 156 -2.50 -12.42 10.06
CA ARG A 156 -1.59 -13.37 9.40
C ARG A 156 -2.29 -14.11 8.27
N GLU A 157 -3.50 -14.57 8.49
CA GLU A 157 -4.30 -15.27 7.47
C GLU A 157 -4.51 -14.39 6.23
N ILE A 158 -4.78 -13.09 6.42
CA ILE A 158 -4.89 -12.11 5.32
C ILE A 158 -3.58 -11.99 4.53
N VAL A 159 -2.43 -11.88 5.23
CA VAL A 159 -1.14 -11.75 4.57
C VAL A 159 -0.75 -13.06 3.85
N GLU A 160 -1.04 -14.21 4.44
CA GLU A 160 -0.82 -15.52 3.81
C GLU A 160 -1.67 -15.69 2.55
N ALA A 161 -2.95 -15.33 2.61
CA ALA A 161 -3.85 -15.36 1.44
C ALA A 161 -3.35 -14.43 0.32
N ALA A 162 -2.90 -13.22 0.66
CA ALA A 162 -2.34 -12.29 -0.32
C ALA A 162 -1.05 -12.81 -0.97
N LEU A 163 -0.17 -13.44 -0.19
CA LEU A 163 1.06 -14.06 -0.70
C LEU A 163 0.76 -15.26 -1.59
N ALA A 164 -0.20 -16.10 -1.22
CA ALA A 164 -0.64 -17.24 -2.01
C ALA A 164 -1.26 -16.79 -3.35
N ALA A 165 -2.13 -15.78 -3.34
CA ALA A 165 -2.71 -15.19 -4.55
C ALA A 165 -1.62 -14.65 -5.49
N LYS A 166 -0.65 -13.91 -4.94
CA LYS A 166 0.49 -13.40 -5.71
C LYS A 166 1.35 -14.52 -6.31
N ALA A 167 1.43 -15.68 -5.65
CA ALA A 167 2.13 -16.85 -6.16
C ALA A 167 1.30 -17.67 -7.18
N GLY A 168 0.11 -17.20 -7.56
CA GLY A 168 -0.76 -17.88 -8.54
C GLY A 168 -1.60 -19.01 -7.95
N THR A 169 -1.69 -19.11 -6.62
CA THR A 169 -2.60 -20.06 -5.97
C THR A 169 -4.03 -19.57 -6.12
N ALA A 170 -4.93 -20.44 -6.59
CA ALA A 170 -6.34 -20.11 -6.71
C ALA A 170 -6.94 -19.81 -5.33
N LEU A 171 -7.67 -18.71 -5.24
CA LEU A 171 -8.37 -18.32 -4.02
C LEU A 171 -9.70 -19.05 -3.92
N ASP A 172 -10.00 -19.59 -2.74
CA ASP A 172 -11.37 -19.96 -2.37
C ASP A 172 -12.17 -18.67 -2.17
N PHE A 173 -13.02 -18.34 -3.13
CA PHE A 173 -13.70 -17.05 -3.18
C PHE A 173 -14.57 -16.80 -1.94
N GLU A 174 -15.39 -17.77 -1.53
CA GLU A 174 -16.32 -17.61 -0.41
C GLU A 174 -15.54 -17.48 0.90
N LYS A 175 -14.68 -18.46 1.20
CA LYS A 175 -13.90 -18.47 2.43
C LYS A 175 -13.03 -17.23 2.59
N THR A 176 -12.38 -16.81 1.50
CA THR A 176 -11.45 -15.67 1.53
C THR A 176 -12.22 -14.34 1.65
N SER A 177 -13.40 -14.23 1.01
CA SER A 177 -14.26 -13.06 1.14
C SER A 177 -14.82 -12.94 2.56
N ASP A 178 -15.26 -14.05 3.16
CA ASP A 178 -15.77 -14.08 4.54
C ASP A 178 -14.71 -13.66 5.55
N LEU A 179 -13.47 -14.17 5.40
CA LEU A 179 -12.33 -13.76 6.19
C LEU A 179 -12.09 -12.24 6.09
N LEU A 180 -11.98 -11.72 4.86
CA LEU A 180 -11.66 -10.32 4.61
C LEU A 180 -12.78 -9.39 5.12
N PHE A 181 -14.04 -9.73 4.85
CA PHE A 181 -15.19 -8.95 5.27
C PHE A 181 -15.33 -8.90 6.80
N THR A 182 -15.18 -10.04 7.45
CA THR A 182 -15.26 -10.15 8.92
C THR A 182 -14.13 -9.38 9.57
N TRP A 183 -12.88 -9.60 9.13
CA TRP A 183 -11.70 -8.91 9.63
C TRP A 183 -11.80 -7.38 9.46
N ALA A 184 -12.21 -6.90 8.29
CA ALA A 184 -12.38 -5.47 8.05
C ALA A 184 -13.47 -4.86 8.96
N GLY A 185 -14.60 -5.58 9.12
CA GLY A 185 -15.67 -5.16 10.02
C GLY A 185 -15.24 -5.09 11.49
N GLU A 186 -14.45 -6.06 11.96
CA GLU A 186 -13.89 -6.05 13.30
C GLU A 186 -12.97 -4.85 13.54
N LEU A 187 -12.07 -4.57 12.59
CA LEU A 187 -11.20 -3.40 12.65
C LEU A 187 -12.01 -2.10 12.74
N ILE A 188 -13.11 -1.98 12.00
CA ILE A 188 -14.00 -0.80 12.05
C ILE A 188 -14.60 -0.63 13.46
N ARG A 189 -15.07 -1.72 14.07
CA ARG A 189 -15.71 -1.70 15.40
C ARG A 189 -14.72 -1.47 16.55
N GLN A 190 -13.44 -1.79 16.34
CA GLN A 190 -12.40 -1.61 17.36
C GLN A 190 -12.01 -0.13 17.54
N PRO A 191 -11.67 0.28 18.77
CA PRO A 191 -11.06 1.59 18.99
C PRO A 191 -9.67 1.67 18.33
N PRO A 192 -9.17 2.88 18.02
CA PRO A 192 -7.85 3.05 17.40
C PRO A 192 -6.73 2.43 18.24
N CYS A 193 -5.82 1.69 17.60
CA CYS A 193 -4.60 1.18 18.23
C CYS A 193 -3.72 2.33 18.72
N ARG A 194 -3.16 2.23 19.94
CA ARG A 194 -2.29 3.25 20.54
C ARG A 194 -0.85 2.74 20.67
N GLY A 195 0.12 3.50 20.16
CA GLY A 195 1.55 3.17 20.25
C GLY A 195 2.44 4.21 19.56
N PRO A 196 3.63 4.52 20.11
CA PRO A 196 4.53 5.52 19.54
C PRO A 196 5.13 5.03 18.22
N ILE A 197 5.14 5.88 17.17
CA ILE A 197 5.65 5.50 15.84
C ILE A 197 7.13 5.87 15.66
N GLY A 198 7.94 4.90 15.25
CA GLY A 198 9.30 5.11 14.74
C GLY A 198 9.27 5.73 13.34
N THR A 199 9.85 6.91 13.19
CA THR A 199 9.71 7.75 11.97
C THR A 199 10.88 7.64 11.00
N SER A 200 11.72 6.59 11.07
CA SER A 200 12.89 6.49 10.18
C SER A 200 12.45 6.17 8.74
N ALA A 201 12.82 7.03 7.79
CA ALA A 201 12.59 6.78 6.36
C ALA A 201 13.31 5.50 5.90
N PRO A 202 12.77 4.77 4.91
CA PRO A 202 13.54 3.74 4.21
C PRO A 202 14.69 4.43 3.48
N ARG A 203 15.93 4.09 3.83
CA ARG A 203 17.12 4.56 3.10
C ARG A 203 17.42 3.58 1.97
N GLY A 204 17.73 4.09 0.79
CA GLY A 204 18.39 3.29 -0.23
C GLY A 204 19.84 3.06 0.20
N GLU A 205 20.28 1.81 0.21
CA GLU A 205 21.70 1.46 0.19
C GLU A 205 22.26 1.67 -1.22
#